data_AF-A0A522GB13-F1
#
_entry.id   AF-A0A522GB13-F1
#
_cell.length_a   1.000
_cell.length_b   1.000
_cell.length_c   1.000
_cell.angle_alpha   90.00
_cell.angle_beta   90.00
_cell.angle_gamma   90.00
#
_symmetry.space_group_name_H-M   'P 1'
#
loop_
_entity.id
_entity.type
_entity.pdbx_description
1 polymer ?
#
loop_
_entity_poly.entity_id
_entity_poly.type
_entity_poly.pdbx_seq_one_letter_code
_entity_poly.pdbx_strand_id
1 'polypeptide(L)'
;MKRVFRRAVILTFLIFCSPSLFSQVLSKKAFIKSVQEADAFYYYDEDYEKASILFESLLKSYPDNSNLSAKLGICYLNLDGKKADALKLLQKASSNIVSDDKEYFEYGEKAPLDT
;
A
#
# COMPACT_ATOMS: atom_id res chain seq x y z
N MET A 1 -16.81 49.81 -2.55
CA MET A 1 -17.49 48.51 -2.80
C MET A 1 -16.92 47.73 -3.98
N LYS A 2 -16.90 48.28 -5.21
CA LYS A 2 -16.41 47.56 -6.43
C LYS A 2 -14.97 47.01 -6.33
N ARG A 3 -14.05 47.72 -5.66
CA ARG A 3 -12.65 47.26 -5.45
C ARG A 3 -12.52 46.10 -4.45
N VAL A 4 -13.37 46.04 -3.43
CA VAL A 4 -13.39 44.95 -2.42
C VAL A 4 -14.00 43.69 -3.03
N PHE A 5 -15.08 43.85 -3.81
CA PHE A 5 -15.70 42.77 -4.57
C PHE A 5 -14.73 42.17 -5.60
N ARG A 6 -13.97 43.00 -6.32
CA ARG A 6 -12.96 42.53 -7.28
C ARG A 6 -11.80 41.77 -6.63
N ARG A 7 -11.40 42.15 -5.41
CA ARG A 7 -10.38 41.42 -4.63
C ARG A 7 -10.92 40.10 -4.07
N ALA A 8 -12.19 40.07 -3.65
CA ALA A 8 -12.86 38.86 -3.20
C ALA A 8 -12.96 37.82 -4.32
N VAL A 9 -13.35 38.22 -5.53
CA VAL A 9 -13.43 37.32 -6.70
C VAL A 9 -12.07 36.73 -7.08
N ILE A 10 -10.98 37.51 -6.97
CA ILE A 10 -9.62 37.01 -7.25
C ILE A 10 -9.18 35.96 -6.21
N LEU A 11 -9.55 36.15 -4.93
CA LEU A 11 -9.25 35.21 -3.86
C LEU A 11 -10.04 33.90 -3.98
N THR A 12 -11.30 33.95 -4.44
CA THR A 12 -12.11 32.74 -4.67
C THR A 12 -11.58 31.91 -5.85
N PHE A 13 -11.01 32.56 -6.87
CA PHE A 13 -10.43 31.89 -8.04
C PHE A 13 -9.11 31.16 -7.73
N LEU A 14 -8.32 31.66 -6.77
CA LEU A 14 -7.08 31.00 -6.30
C LEU A 14 -7.34 29.73 -5.48
N ILE A 15 -8.51 29.61 -4.83
CA ILE A 15 -8.90 28.43 -4.06
C ILE A 15 -9.50 27.34 -4.95
N PHE A 16 -10.11 27.72 -6.09
CA PHE A 16 -10.72 26.78 -7.04
C PHE A 16 -9.73 26.23 -8.08
N CYS A 17 -8.50 26.77 -8.12
CA CYS A 17 -7.43 26.36 -9.01
C CYS A 17 -6.27 25.78 -8.20
N SER A 18 -6.54 24.77 -7.38
CA SER A 18 -5.52 23.78 -7.03
C SER A 18 -5.46 22.80 -8.20
N PRO A 19 -4.56 22.96 -9.20
CA PRO A 19 -4.35 21.93 -10.19
C PRO A 19 -3.94 20.67 -9.46
N SER A 20 -4.61 19.57 -9.78
CA SER A 20 -4.39 18.24 -9.24
C SER A 20 -2.90 17.95 -9.11
N LEU A 21 -2.49 17.64 -7.89
CA LEU A 21 -1.16 17.20 -7.51
C LEU A 21 -0.70 16.05 -8.42
N PHE A 22 0.16 16.33 -9.40
CA PHE A 22 0.89 15.32 -10.19
C PHE A 22 1.99 14.63 -9.35
N SER A 23 1.68 14.22 -8.13
CA SER A 23 2.61 13.47 -7.25
C SER A 23 2.52 11.94 -7.44
N GLN A 24 1.49 11.46 -8.14
CA GLN A 24 1.11 10.03 -8.13
C GLN A 24 2.01 9.11 -8.98
N VAL A 25 2.72 9.63 -9.98
CA VAL A 25 3.56 8.77 -10.85
C VAL A 25 4.87 8.39 -10.17
N LEU A 26 5.49 9.32 -9.43
CA LEU A 26 6.71 9.05 -8.68
C LEU A 26 6.44 8.09 -7.49
N SER A 27 5.27 8.21 -6.84
CA SER A 27 4.89 7.33 -5.73
C SER A 27 4.63 5.89 -6.18
N LYS A 28 3.99 5.66 -7.33
CA LYS A 28 3.73 4.29 -7.82
C LYS A 28 5.02 3.53 -8.14
N LYS A 29 5.98 4.16 -8.81
CA LYS A 29 7.28 3.52 -9.11
C LYS A 29 8.06 3.23 -7.83
N ALA A 30 8.08 4.17 -6.89
CA ALA A 30 8.74 3.98 -5.59
C ALA A 30 8.09 2.83 -4.80
N PHE A 31 6.75 2.79 -4.77
CA PHE A 31 5.99 1.70 -4.17
C PHE A 31 6.38 0.34 -4.76
N ILE A 32 6.33 0.18 -6.08
CA ILE A 32 6.69 -1.07 -6.75
C ILE A 32 8.13 -1.48 -6.39
N LYS A 33 9.06 -0.53 -6.41
CA LYS A 33 10.46 -0.81 -6.04
C LYS A 33 10.58 -1.29 -4.58
N SER A 34 9.86 -0.68 -3.65
CA SER A 34 9.87 -1.09 -2.24
C SER A 34 9.23 -2.45 -2.02
N VAL A 35 8.15 -2.78 -2.75
CA VAL A 35 7.56 -4.13 -2.71
C VAL A 35 8.55 -5.16 -3.26
N GLN A 36 9.18 -4.88 -4.40
CA GLN A 36 10.21 -5.75 -5.00
C GLN A 36 11.41 -5.97 -4.06
N GLU A 37 11.83 -4.94 -3.33
CA GLU A 37 12.90 -5.06 -2.35
C GLU A 37 12.51 -6.00 -1.19
N ALA A 38 11.28 -5.88 -0.68
CA ALA A 38 10.76 -6.77 0.35
C ALA A 38 10.59 -8.22 -0.15
N ASP A 39 10.04 -8.39 -1.36
CA ASP A 39 9.88 -9.68 -2.01
C ASP A 39 11.24 -10.35 -2.27
N ALA A 40 12.29 -9.59 -2.59
CA ALA A 40 13.62 -10.14 -2.78
C ALA A 40 14.16 -10.79 -1.49
N PHE A 41 13.97 -10.15 -0.34
CA PHE A 41 14.34 -10.75 0.94
C PHE A 41 13.52 -12.01 1.26
N TYR A 42 12.24 -12.01 0.90
CA TYR A 42 11.38 -13.19 1.11
C TYR A 42 11.78 -14.37 0.20
N TYR A 43 11.85 -14.15 -1.11
CA TYR A 43 11.98 -15.25 -2.08
C TYR A 43 13.42 -15.70 -2.37
N TYR A 44 14.40 -14.79 -2.26
CA TYR A 44 15.78 -15.10 -2.64
C TYR A 44 16.70 -15.27 -1.43
N ASP A 45 16.52 -14.43 -0.41
CA ASP A 45 17.38 -14.47 0.78
C ASP A 45 16.78 -15.30 1.92
N GLU A 46 15.48 -15.65 1.84
CA GLU A 46 14.68 -16.28 2.91
C GLU A 46 14.79 -15.52 4.26
N ASP A 47 15.07 -14.22 4.20
CA ASP A 47 15.19 -13.32 5.34
C ASP A 47 13.81 -12.72 5.67
N TYR A 48 12.98 -13.56 6.30
CA TYR A 48 11.60 -13.20 6.65
C TYR A 48 11.52 -12.05 7.65
N GLU A 49 12.53 -11.88 8.50
CA GLU A 49 12.59 -10.78 9.45
C GLU A 49 12.73 -9.46 8.70
N LYS A 50 13.71 -9.37 7.78
CA LYS A 50 13.92 -8.17 6.99
C LYS A 50 12.78 -7.90 6.01
N ALA A 51 12.25 -8.93 5.35
CA ALA A 51 11.05 -8.80 4.52
C ALA A 51 9.88 -8.22 5.32
N SER A 52 9.65 -8.71 6.55
CA SER A 52 8.57 -8.22 7.41
C SER A 52 8.73 -6.75 7.79
N ILE A 53 9.94 -6.28 8.11
CA ILE A 53 10.20 -4.86 8.44
C ILE A 53 9.86 -3.95 7.24
N LEU A 54 10.20 -4.36 6.02
CA LEU A 54 9.91 -3.59 4.82
C LEU A 54 8.40 -3.57 4.53
N PHE A 55 7.72 -4.72 4.65
CA PHE A 55 6.27 -4.79 4.50
C PHE A 55 5.51 -4.01 5.59
N GLU A 56 5.99 -3.98 6.84
CA GLU A 56 5.42 -3.14 7.89
C GLU A 56 5.50 -1.65 7.52
N SER A 57 6.63 -1.20 6.97
CA SER A 57 6.82 0.18 6.49
C SER A 57 5.85 0.52 5.36
N LEU A 58 5.70 -0.40 4.40
CA LEU A 58 4.74 -0.28 3.31
C LEU A 58 3.30 -0.21 3.84
N LEU A 59 2.91 -1.09 4.76
CA LEU A 59 1.56 -1.15 5.31
C LEU A 59 1.23 0.08 6.19
N LYS A 60 2.23 0.72 6.83
CA LYS A 60 2.03 2.04 7.47
C LYS A 60 1.62 3.13 6.48
N SER A 61 2.14 3.06 5.25
CA SER A 61 1.84 4.02 4.19
C SER A 61 0.57 3.68 3.41
N TYR A 62 0.25 2.39 3.32
CA TYR A 62 -0.90 1.84 2.58
C TYR A 62 -1.71 0.89 3.49
N PRO A 63 -2.34 1.41 4.56
CA PRO A 63 -2.93 0.59 5.62
C PRO A 63 -4.05 -0.33 5.14
N ASP A 64 -4.76 0.01 4.07
CA ASP A 64 -5.90 -0.78 3.58
C ASP A 64 -5.52 -1.79 2.49
N ASN A 65 -4.25 -1.85 2.09
CA ASN A 65 -3.79 -2.77 1.07
C ASN A 65 -3.78 -4.22 1.61
N SER A 66 -4.70 -5.03 1.08
CA SER A 66 -4.89 -6.41 1.51
C SER A 66 -3.79 -7.32 0.98
N ASN A 67 -3.23 -7.03 -0.19
CA ASN A 67 -2.06 -7.72 -0.72
C ASN A 67 -0.83 -7.56 0.20
N LEU A 68 -0.52 -6.33 0.64
CA LEU A 68 0.57 -6.10 1.60
C LEU A 68 0.30 -6.78 2.94
N SER A 69 -0.98 -6.81 3.38
CA SER A 69 -1.37 -7.53 4.59
C SER A 69 -1.12 -9.04 4.44
N ALA A 70 -1.42 -9.63 3.27
CA ALA A 70 -1.13 -11.03 2.96
C ALA A 70 0.38 -11.29 3.00
N LYS A 71 1.17 -10.49 2.26
CA LYS A 71 2.64 -10.61 2.21
C LYS A 71 3.30 -10.52 3.58
N LEU A 72 2.90 -9.55 4.41
CA LEU A 72 3.39 -9.45 5.80
C LEU A 72 2.93 -10.64 6.65
N GLY A 73 1.68 -11.06 6.50
CA GLY A 73 1.14 -12.24 7.20
C GLY A 73 1.93 -13.51 6.89
N ILE A 74 2.28 -13.73 5.63
CA ILE A 74 3.10 -14.85 5.18
C ILE A 74 4.53 -14.75 5.73
N CYS A 75 5.15 -13.56 5.77
CA CYS A 75 6.43 -13.39 6.46
C CYS A 75 6.33 -13.81 7.93
N TYR A 76 5.29 -13.36 8.62
CA TYR A 76 5.05 -13.68 10.03
C TYR A 76 4.74 -15.17 10.30
N LEU A 77 4.23 -15.93 9.32
CA LEU A 77 4.09 -17.38 9.45
C LEU A 77 5.44 -18.09 9.56
N ASN A 78 6.48 -17.51 8.96
CA ASN A 78 7.85 -18.03 8.95
C ASN A 78 8.70 -17.52 10.13
N LEU A 79 8.14 -16.69 11.02
CA LEU A 79 8.82 -16.15 12.20
C LEU A 79 8.28 -16.77 13.50
N ASP A 80 9.19 -17.18 14.37
CA ASP A 80 8.83 -17.73 15.68
C ASP A 80 8.08 -16.70 16.54
N GLY A 81 7.00 -17.14 17.19
CA GLY A 81 6.17 -16.30 18.06
C GLY A 81 5.22 -15.34 17.33
N LYS A 82 5.27 -15.23 16.00
CA LYS A 82 4.46 -14.27 15.22
C LYS A 82 3.15 -14.84 14.64
N LYS A 83 2.86 -16.13 14.85
CA LYS A 83 1.67 -16.81 14.29
C LYS A 83 0.34 -16.13 14.59
N ALA A 84 0.16 -15.57 15.79
CA ALA A 84 -1.07 -14.88 16.15
C ALA A 84 -1.25 -13.56 15.38
N ASP A 85 -0.17 -12.84 15.12
CA ASP A 85 -0.20 -11.61 14.32
C ASP A 85 -0.34 -11.94 12.83
N ALA A 86 0.30 -13.01 12.36
CA ALA A 86 0.11 -13.56 11.02
C ALA A 86 -1.39 -13.84 10.76
N LEU A 87 -2.06 -14.53 11.68
CA LEU A 87 -3.49 -14.83 11.55
C LEU A 87 -4.34 -13.57 11.41
N LYS A 88 -4.09 -12.53 12.22
CA LYS A 88 -4.84 -11.26 12.14
C LYS A 88 -4.63 -10.57 10.79
N LEU A 89 -3.39 -10.56 10.29
CA LEU A 89 -3.05 -9.96 9.00
C LEU A 89 -3.68 -10.71 7.83
N LEU A 90 -3.64 -12.04 7.85
CA LEU A 90 -4.25 -12.89 6.82
C LEU A 90 -5.78 -12.80 6.84
N GLN A 91 -6.41 -12.73 8.02
CA GLN A 91 -7.84 -12.46 8.15
C GLN A 91 -8.23 -11.09 7.57
N LYS A 92 -7.38 -10.08 7.77
CA LYS A 92 -7.60 -8.77 7.15
C LYS A 92 -7.47 -8.87 5.63
N ALA A 93 -6.42 -9.54 5.15
CA ALA A 93 -6.16 -9.69 3.72
C ALA A 93 -7.29 -10.44 2.99
N SER A 94 -7.83 -11.50 3.61
CA SER A 94 -8.89 -12.31 3.03
C SER A 94 -10.22 -11.57 2.86
N SER A 95 -10.38 -10.39 3.48
CA SER A 95 -11.56 -9.54 3.28
C SER A 95 -11.61 -8.87 1.89
N ASN A 96 -10.49 -8.83 1.16
CA ASN A 96 -10.40 -8.25 -0.18
C ASN A 96 -9.40 -9.02 -1.06
N ILE A 97 -9.84 -10.19 -1.51
CA ILE A 97 -9.11 -11.06 -2.43
C ILE A 97 -9.56 -10.85 -3.89
N VAL A 98 -8.77 -11.34 -4.82
CA VAL A 98 -9.20 -11.48 -6.22
C VAL A 98 -10.28 -12.55 -6.38
N SER A 99 -11.13 -12.39 -7.40
CA SER A 99 -12.17 -13.38 -7.72
C SER A 99 -11.63 -14.59 -8.51
N ASP A 100 -10.53 -14.38 -9.23
CA ASP A 100 -9.85 -15.37 -10.06
C ASP A 100 -8.34 -15.08 -10.02
N ASP A 101 -7.51 -16.12 -10.03
CA ASP A 101 -6.05 -16.00 -9.97
C ASP A 101 -5.48 -15.12 -11.10
N LYS A 102 -6.12 -15.08 -12.27
CA LYS A 102 -5.67 -14.26 -13.41
C LYS A 102 -5.85 -12.77 -13.15
N GLU A 103 -6.69 -12.39 -12.19
CA GLU A 103 -6.90 -11.00 -11.79
C GLU A 103 -5.87 -10.54 -10.75
N TYR A 104 -5.07 -11.46 -10.20
CA TYR A 104 -4.03 -11.11 -9.24
C TYR A 104 -2.96 -10.25 -9.88
N PHE A 105 -2.66 -9.14 -9.21
CA PHE A 105 -1.61 -8.22 -9.59
C PHE A 105 -0.69 -8.00 -8.40
N GLU A 106 0.59 -8.35 -8.58
CA GLU A 106 1.62 -8.37 -7.54
C GLU A 106 1.74 -7.07 -6.75
N TYR A 107 1.49 -5.94 -7.41
CA TYR A 107 1.57 -4.60 -6.82
C TYR A 107 0.18 -3.94 -6.68
N GLY A 108 -0.88 -4.76 -6.69
CA GLY A 108 -2.27 -4.34 -6.51
C GLY A 108 -2.67 -4.25 -5.04
N GLU A 109 -3.95 -3.93 -4.81
CA GLU A 109 -4.52 -3.83 -3.46
C GLU A 109 -5.15 -5.13 -2.97
N LYS A 110 -5.61 -5.98 -3.90
CA LYS A 110 -6.28 -7.25 -3.60
C LYS A 110 -5.25 -8.34 -3.32
N ALA A 111 -5.50 -9.14 -2.28
CA ALA A 111 -4.69 -10.29 -1.97
C ALA A 111 -4.90 -11.45 -2.98
N PRO A 112 -3.94 -12.38 -3.09
CA PRO A 112 -4.11 -13.65 -3.82
C PRO A 112 -5.37 -14.42 -3.41
N LEU A 113 -5.89 -15.26 -4.31
CA LEU A 113 -7.10 -16.06 -4.06
C LEU A 113 -6.92 -17.08 -2.92
N ASP A 114 -5.68 -17.53 -2.70
CA ASP A 114 -5.29 -18.55 -1.73
C ASP A 114 -4.88 -18.00 -0.36
N THR A 115 -5.07 -16.69 -0.12
CA THR A 115 -4.83 -16.03 1.17
C THR A 115 -5.87 -16.40 2.23
#